data_AF-A0A9D6HPX2-F1
#
_entry.id   AF-A0A9D6HPX2-F1
#
_cell.length_a   1.000
_cell.length_b   1.000
_cell.length_c   1.000
_cell.angle_alpha   90.00
_cell.angle_beta   90.00
_cell.angle_gamma   90.00
#
_symmetry.space_group_name_H-M   'P 1'
#
loop_
_entity.id
_entity.type
_entity.pdbx_description
1 polymer ?
#
loop_
_entity_poly.entity_id
_entity_poly.type
_entity_poly.pdbx_seq_one_letter_code
_entity_poly.pdbx_strand_id
1 'polypeptide(L)'
;MVIIGLGNPGEKYKNTRHNVGHMVIDELEKALRQAQGEPDGFILAKTDTFMNLSGKAVKSLYTKYKIQNTKYIMVVHDDIDLPIGEFKIQQGRGAAGHKGAQSIIDELGTKDFWRIRIGISPKGGKPENVEKFVLQKFSKEEQKTIEKVIKNLLQEIETRLVDFRSQQ
;
A
#
# COMPACT_ATOMS: atom_id res chain seq x y z
N MET A 1 -3.88 -3.07 -14.29
CA MET A 1 -3.90 -3.21 -12.80
C MET A 1 -3.75 -1.82 -12.19
N VAL A 2 -4.33 -1.56 -11.03
CA VAL A 2 -4.21 -0.29 -10.30
C VAL A 2 -3.60 -0.53 -8.93
N ILE A 3 -2.44 0.07 -8.67
CA ILE A 3 -1.74 -0.01 -7.39
C ILE A 3 -2.02 1.27 -6.61
N ILE A 4 -2.62 1.13 -5.44
CA ILE A 4 -3.13 2.24 -4.63
C ILE A 4 -2.41 2.24 -3.27
N GLY A 5 -1.63 3.29 -3.01
CA GLY A 5 -1.02 3.52 -1.71
C GLY A 5 -2.00 4.19 -0.76
N LEU A 6 -2.23 3.57 0.41
CA LEU A 6 -3.00 4.19 1.49
C LEU A 6 -2.12 5.14 2.31
N GLY A 7 -2.74 6.20 2.81
CA GLY A 7 -2.11 7.20 3.66
C GLY A 7 -3.04 8.38 3.91
N ASN A 8 -2.74 9.15 4.96
CA ASN A 8 -3.46 10.37 5.28
C ASN A 8 -2.90 11.58 4.51
N PRO A 9 -3.75 12.52 4.05
CA PRO A 9 -3.30 13.73 3.37
C PRO A 9 -2.71 14.76 4.35
N GLY A 10 -1.70 15.49 3.88
CA GLY A 10 -1.09 16.63 4.59
C GLY A 10 0.29 16.34 5.18
N GLU A 11 1.15 17.36 5.19
CA GLU A 11 2.58 17.26 5.54
C GLU A 11 2.86 16.63 6.90
N LYS A 12 1.97 16.82 7.89
CA LYS A 12 2.14 16.24 9.23
C LYS A 12 2.14 14.71 9.24
N TYR A 13 1.51 14.06 8.25
CA TYR A 13 1.47 12.61 8.12
C TYR A 13 2.57 12.05 7.23
N LYS A 14 3.36 12.91 6.59
CA LYS A 14 4.50 12.48 5.78
C LYS A 14 5.48 11.69 6.65
N ASN A 15 5.91 10.55 6.11
CA ASN A 15 6.82 9.60 6.76
C ASN A 15 6.28 8.99 8.07
N THR A 16 4.97 9.07 8.33
CA THR A 16 4.33 8.27 9.39
C THR A 16 4.15 6.83 8.93
N ARG A 17 4.04 5.91 9.88
CA ARG A 17 3.83 4.48 9.58
C ARG A 17 2.60 4.26 8.70
N HIS A 18 1.50 4.96 8.99
CA HIS A 18 0.26 4.92 8.19
C HIS A 18 0.40 5.44 6.77
N ASN A 19 1.46 6.18 6.46
CA ASN A 19 1.72 6.70 5.12
C ASN A 19 2.75 5.86 4.35
N VAL A 20 3.12 4.67 4.83
CA VAL A 20 4.04 3.79 4.12
C VAL A 20 3.51 3.37 2.74
N GLY A 21 2.19 3.27 2.57
CA GLY A 21 1.58 3.04 1.27
C GLY A 21 1.86 4.17 0.28
N HIS A 22 1.76 5.43 0.71
CA HIS A 22 2.17 6.60 -0.11
C HIS A 22 3.67 6.55 -0.44
N MET A 23 4.52 6.24 0.54
CA MET A 23 5.97 6.15 0.34
C MET A 23 6.35 5.10 -0.72
N VAL A 24 5.65 3.95 -0.74
CA VAL A 24 5.85 2.92 -1.77
C VAL A 24 5.49 3.45 -3.16
N ILE A 25 4.36 4.15 -3.30
CA ILE A 25 3.95 4.73 -4.57
C ILE A 25 4.96 5.78 -5.05
N ASP A 26 5.47 6.63 -4.16
CA ASP A 26 6.46 7.65 -4.50
C ASP A 26 7.75 7.01 -5.07
N GLU A 27 8.23 5.92 -4.47
CA GLU A 27 9.44 5.22 -4.97
C GLU A 27 9.15 4.43 -6.26
N LEU A 28 7.94 3.86 -6.43
CA LEU A 28 7.52 3.25 -7.71
C LEU A 28 7.52 4.29 -8.84
N GLU A 29 6.90 5.44 -8.62
CA GLU A 29 6.85 6.53 -9.61
C GLU A 29 8.27 7.01 -9.99
N LYS A 30 9.16 7.13 -8.99
CA LYS A 30 10.55 7.53 -9.19
C LYS A 30 11.34 6.49 -9.99
N ALA A 31 11.21 5.20 -9.67
CA ALA A 31 11.88 4.13 -10.41
C ALA A 31 11.44 4.10 -11.88
N LEU A 32 10.14 4.25 -12.13
CA LEU A 32 9.60 4.29 -13.50
C LEU A 32 10.12 5.49 -14.30
N ARG A 33 10.17 6.68 -13.70
CA ARG A 33 10.75 7.87 -14.34
C ARG A 33 12.22 7.66 -14.70
N GLN A 34 12.98 6.96 -13.86
CA GLN A 34 14.40 6.66 -14.13
C GLN A 34 14.59 5.61 -15.23
N ALA A 35 13.67 4.65 -15.32
CA ALA A 35 13.70 3.59 -16.34
C ALA A 35 13.29 4.06 -17.75
N GLN A 36 12.87 5.33 -17.92
CA GLN A 36 12.35 5.90 -19.17
C GLN A 36 11.19 5.12 -19.81
N GLY A 37 10.50 4.28 -19.04
CA GLY A 37 9.33 3.55 -19.47
C GLY A 37 8.07 4.09 -18.79
N GLU A 38 7.03 4.38 -19.57
CA GLU A 38 5.69 4.37 -18.98
C GLU A 38 5.37 2.93 -18.57
N PRO A 39 4.75 2.71 -17.40
CA PRO A 39 4.32 1.38 -17.01
C PRO A 39 3.17 0.96 -17.93
N ASP A 40 3.50 0.35 -19.07
CA ASP A 40 2.50 -0.35 -19.89
C ASP A 40 1.78 -1.36 -18.99
N GLY A 41 0.50 -1.09 -18.71
CA GLY A 41 -0.41 -1.96 -17.96
C GLY A 41 -0.72 -1.59 -16.50
N PHE A 42 -0.10 -0.54 -15.92
CA PHE A 42 -0.31 -0.19 -14.50
C PHE A 42 -0.63 1.28 -14.26
N ILE A 43 -1.58 1.52 -13.36
CA ILE A 43 -1.89 2.85 -12.85
C ILE A 43 -1.43 2.90 -11.39
N LEU A 44 -0.62 3.91 -11.06
CA LEU A 44 -0.24 4.21 -9.69
C LEU A 44 -1.14 5.31 -9.14
N ALA A 45 -1.61 5.16 -7.91
CA ALA A 45 -2.45 6.14 -7.25
C ALA A 45 -2.18 6.20 -5.73
N LYS A 46 -2.45 7.35 -5.13
CA LYS A 46 -2.47 7.55 -3.68
C LYS A 46 -3.86 7.98 -3.26
N THR A 47 -4.30 7.57 -2.07
CA THR A 47 -5.51 8.13 -1.47
C THR A 47 -5.30 9.59 -1.08
N ASP A 48 -6.31 10.41 -1.34
CA ASP A 48 -6.39 11.83 -0.98
C ASP A 48 -7.37 12.09 0.19
N THR A 49 -7.83 11.02 0.83
CA THR A 49 -8.75 11.03 1.98
C THR A 49 -8.07 10.51 3.24
N PHE A 50 -8.64 10.81 4.41
CA PHE A 50 -8.19 10.18 5.65
C PHE A 50 -8.35 8.65 5.60
N MET A 51 -7.50 7.95 6.36
CA MET A 51 -7.37 6.49 6.33
C MET A 51 -8.71 5.76 6.51
N ASN A 52 -9.58 6.22 7.41
CA ASN A 52 -10.91 5.63 7.63
C ASN A 52 -11.92 5.89 6.49
N LEU A 53 -11.57 6.74 5.52
CA LEU A 53 -12.37 7.07 4.34
C LEU A 53 -11.72 6.57 3.04
N SER A 54 -10.65 5.77 3.12
CA SER A 54 -9.92 5.25 1.96
C SER A 54 -10.80 4.48 0.98
N GLY A 55 -11.88 3.83 1.45
CA GLY A 55 -12.84 3.15 0.59
C GLY A 55 -13.46 4.07 -0.46
N LYS A 56 -13.85 5.29 -0.08
CA LYS A 56 -14.42 6.29 -1.00
C LYS A 56 -13.42 6.67 -2.08
N ALA A 57 -12.16 6.88 -1.72
CA ALA A 57 -11.10 7.17 -2.68
C ALA A 57 -10.87 5.99 -3.63
N VAL A 58 -10.79 4.76 -3.11
CA VAL A 58 -10.62 3.55 -3.93
C VAL A 58 -11.82 3.33 -4.87
N LYS A 59 -13.06 3.57 -4.41
CA LYS A 59 -14.26 3.47 -5.24
C LYS A 59 -14.29 4.52 -6.35
N SER A 60 -13.84 5.74 -6.05
CA SER A 60 -13.66 6.79 -7.04
C SER A 60 -12.66 6.38 -8.12
N LEU A 61 -11.48 5.86 -7.71
CA LEU A 61 -10.46 5.35 -8.62
C LEU A 61 -10.96 4.15 -9.44
N TYR A 62 -11.71 3.23 -8.84
CA TYR A 62 -12.34 2.09 -9.51
C TYR A 62 -13.22 2.54 -10.67
N THR A 63 -14.06 3.55 -10.42
CA THR A 63 -14.95 4.13 -11.43
C THR A 63 -14.18 4.91 -12.49
N LYS A 64 -13.25 5.79 -12.06
CA LYS A 64 -12.45 6.64 -12.94
C LYS A 64 -11.67 5.83 -13.98
N TYR A 65 -11.03 4.74 -13.54
CA TYR A 65 -10.22 3.88 -14.39
C TYR A 65 -11.00 2.73 -15.01
N LYS A 66 -12.33 2.72 -14.89
CA LYS A 66 -13.24 1.71 -15.46
C LYS A 66 -12.78 0.28 -15.16
N ILE A 67 -12.31 0.05 -13.94
CA ILE A 67 -11.80 -1.25 -13.51
C ILE A 67 -12.95 -2.26 -13.59
N GLN A 68 -12.75 -3.34 -14.35
CA GLN A 68 -13.81 -4.34 -14.59
C GLN A 68 -13.96 -5.34 -13.43
N ASN A 69 -12.91 -5.53 -12.62
CA ASN A 69 -12.88 -6.50 -11.55
C ASN A 69 -11.96 -6.04 -10.41
N THR A 70 -12.38 -6.21 -9.15
CA THR A 70 -11.61 -5.82 -7.96
C THR A 70 -10.28 -6.57 -7.82
N LYS A 71 -10.11 -7.71 -8.50
CA LYS A 71 -8.83 -8.42 -8.61
C LYS A 71 -7.74 -7.62 -9.32
N TYR A 72 -8.10 -6.58 -10.06
CA TYR A 72 -7.16 -5.62 -10.67
C TYR A 72 -6.84 -4.43 -9.75
N ILE A 73 -7.27 -4.46 -8.50
CA ILE A 73 -6.90 -3.50 -7.47
C ILE A 73 -5.86 -4.14 -6.56
N MET A 74 -4.77 -3.42 -6.33
CA MET A 74 -3.73 -3.76 -5.38
C MET A 74 -3.52 -2.62 -4.41
N VAL A 75 -3.77 -2.85 -3.13
CA VAL A 75 -3.72 -1.83 -2.08
C VAL A 75 -2.47 -2.00 -1.24
N VAL A 76 -1.65 -0.96 -1.12
CA VAL A 76 -0.45 -0.94 -0.29
C VAL A 76 -0.75 -0.22 1.03
N HIS A 77 -0.49 -0.86 2.16
CA HIS A 77 -0.75 -0.29 3.47
C HIS A 77 0.18 -0.87 4.56
N ASP A 78 0.25 -0.20 5.71
CA ASP A 78 0.97 -0.68 6.88
C ASP A 78 0.21 -1.82 7.59
N ASP A 79 0.97 -2.65 8.29
CA ASP A 79 0.44 -3.79 9.00
C ASP A 79 1.14 -4.01 10.35
N ILE A 80 0.38 -3.83 11.43
CA ILE A 80 0.86 -3.98 12.80
C ILE A 80 1.01 -5.44 13.23
N ASP A 81 0.49 -6.40 12.46
CA ASP A 81 0.65 -7.82 12.73
C ASP A 81 1.93 -8.39 12.09
N LEU A 82 2.60 -7.61 11.24
CA LEU A 82 3.84 -8.00 10.57
C LEU A 82 5.04 -7.26 11.17
N PRO A 83 6.14 -7.97 11.49
CA PRO A 83 7.40 -7.35 11.91
C PRO A 83 7.91 -6.33 10.89
N ILE A 84 8.48 -5.24 11.39
CA ILE A 84 9.18 -4.30 10.52
C ILE A 84 10.33 -5.01 9.78
N GLY A 85 10.43 -4.77 8.47
CA GLY A 85 11.36 -5.49 7.59
C GLY A 85 10.70 -6.59 6.77
N GLU A 86 9.45 -6.96 7.07
CA GLU A 86 8.69 -7.94 6.31
C GLU A 86 7.61 -7.26 5.45
N PHE A 87 7.24 -7.93 4.35
CA PHE A 87 6.04 -7.60 3.60
C PHE A 87 5.34 -8.87 3.13
N LYS A 88 4.04 -8.79 2.86
CA LYS A 88 3.26 -9.89 2.27
C LYS A 88 2.35 -9.37 1.16
N ILE A 89 2.28 -10.11 0.06
CA ILE A 89 1.34 -9.87 -1.05
C ILE A 89 0.26 -10.94 -1.00
N GLN A 90 -0.98 -10.55 -0.72
CA GLN A 90 -2.08 -11.51 -0.50
C GLN A 90 -3.40 -10.99 -1.08
N GLN A 91 -4.22 -11.89 -1.60
CA GLN A 91 -5.57 -11.60 -2.09
C GLN A 91 -6.64 -12.09 -1.10
N GLY A 92 -7.80 -11.44 -1.07
CA GLY A 92 -8.99 -12.01 -0.41
C GLY A 92 -8.97 -11.95 1.12
N ARG A 93 -8.10 -11.14 1.72
CA ARG A 93 -7.90 -11.08 3.18
C ARG A 93 -8.75 -10.00 3.83
N GLY A 94 -9.32 -10.30 5.01
CA GLY A 94 -10.10 -9.34 5.81
C GLY A 94 -9.23 -8.25 6.45
N ALA A 95 -9.84 -7.18 6.93
CA ALA A 95 -9.15 -5.95 7.35
C ALA A 95 -8.15 -6.12 8.51
N ALA A 96 -8.32 -7.13 9.38
CA ALA A 96 -7.45 -7.36 10.54
C ALA A 96 -7.23 -6.09 11.40
N GLY A 97 -8.29 -5.30 11.60
CA GLY A 97 -8.23 -4.04 12.38
C GLY A 97 -7.69 -2.82 11.62
N HIS A 98 -7.19 -2.97 10.39
CA HIS A 98 -6.71 -1.85 9.58
C HIS A 98 -7.87 -1.01 9.01
N LYS A 99 -8.05 0.23 9.50
CA LYS A 99 -9.20 1.10 9.18
C LYS A 99 -9.36 1.39 7.68
N GLY A 100 -8.26 1.57 6.95
CA GLY A 100 -8.34 1.79 5.50
C GLY A 100 -8.74 0.54 4.72
N ALA A 101 -8.31 -0.63 5.17
CA ALA A 101 -8.69 -1.88 4.53
C ALA A 101 -10.17 -2.21 4.80
N GLN A 102 -10.64 -1.93 6.02
CA GLN A 102 -12.05 -2.05 6.39
C GLN A 102 -12.91 -1.12 5.54
N SER A 103 -12.54 0.16 5.45
CA SER A 103 -13.26 1.15 4.63
C SER A 103 -13.39 0.71 3.16
N ILE A 104 -12.35 0.10 2.58
CA ILE A 104 -12.39 -0.41 1.20
C ILE A 104 -13.33 -1.62 1.08
N ILE A 105 -13.29 -2.55 2.03
CA ILE A 105 -14.19 -3.71 2.03
C ILE A 105 -15.64 -3.25 2.12
N ASP A 106 -15.92 -2.27 2.99
CA ASP A 106 -17.27 -1.73 3.19
C ASP A 106 -17.79 -1.02 1.93
N GLU A 107 -16.95 -0.19 1.28
CA GLU A 107 -17.34 0.58 0.10
C GLU A 107 -17.43 -0.26 -1.19
N LEU A 108 -16.58 -1.28 -1.33
CA LEU A 108 -16.59 -2.18 -2.49
C LEU A 108 -17.55 -3.37 -2.31
N GLY A 109 -17.97 -3.67 -1.09
CA GLY A 109 -18.77 -4.85 -0.76
C GLY A 109 -18.03 -6.18 -0.92
N THR A 110 -16.70 -6.16 -1.02
CA THR A 110 -15.89 -7.36 -1.24
C THR A 110 -14.48 -7.20 -0.67
N LYS A 111 -13.89 -8.34 -0.29
CA LYS A 111 -12.47 -8.47 0.08
C LYS A 111 -11.60 -8.97 -1.06
N ASP A 112 -12.18 -9.21 -2.24
CA ASP A 112 -11.50 -9.82 -3.39
C ASP A 112 -10.64 -8.81 -4.18
N PHE A 113 -9.62 -8.28 -3.50
CA PHE A 113 -8.58 -7.44 -4.05
C PHE A 113 -7.22 -7.82 -3.44
N TRP A 114 -6.14 -7.41 -4.09
CA TRP A 114 -4.79 -7.66 -3.59
C TRP A 114 -4.40 -6.64 -2.53
N ARG A 115 -3.63 -7.08 -1.54
CA ARG A 115 -3.00 -6.22 -0.55
C ARG A 115 -1.52 -6.50 -0.46
N ILE A 116 -0.74 -5.43 -0.51
CA ILE A 116 0.66 -5.42 -0.10
C ILE A 116 0.68 -4.87 1.33
N ARG A 117 0.95 -5.76 2.27
CA ARG A 117 0.98 -5.48 3.71
C ARG A 117 2.43 -5.23 4.10
N ILE A 118 2.76 -4.01 4.53
CA ILE A 118 4.11 -3.63 4.96
C ILE A 118 4.19 -3.71 6.48
N GLY A 119 5.08 -4.55 7.00
CA GLY A 119 5.23 -4.71 8.43
C GLY A 119 5.76 -3.47 9.13
N ILE A 120 5.09 -3.10 10.22
CA ILE A 120 5.48 -1.97 11.08
C ILE A 120 5.61 -2.36 12.55
N SER A 121 5.35 -3.63 12.90
CA SER A 121 5.46 -4.08 14.29
C SER A 121 6.90 -3.94 14.77
N PRO A 122 7.14 -3.27 15.91
CA PRO A 122 8.48 -3.17 16.46
C PRO A 122 8.93 -4.52 17.04
N LYS A 123 10.24 -4.68 17.20
CA LYS A 123 10.86 -5.94 17.69
C LYS A 123 10.39 -6.37 19.09
N GLY A 124 9.90 -5.43 19.90
CA GLY A 124 9.38 -5.68 21.25
C GLY A 124 7.92 -6.13 21.30
N GLY A 125 7.28 -6.39 20.16
CA GLY A 125 5.86 -6.75 20.07
C GLY A 125 4.96 -5.55 19.81
N LYS A 126 3.63 -5.78 19.77
CA LYS A 126 2.67 -4.74 19.41
C LYS A 126 2.63 -3.65 20.48
N PRO A 127 2.57 -2.36 20.09
CA PRO A 127 2.41 -1.26 21.02
C PRO A 127 1.04 -1.30 21.69
N GLU A 128 0.95 -0.83 22.94
CA GLU A 128 -0.33 -0.74 23.68
C GLU A 128 -1.36 0.12 22.94
N ASN A 129 -0.93 1.23 22.34
CA ASN A 129 -1.79 2.11 21.54
C ASN A 129 -1.35 2.11 20.07
N VAL A 130 -1.97 1.20 19.31
CA VAL A 130 -1.74 1.06 17.86
C VAL A 130 -2.11 2.34 17.12
N GLU A 131 -3.24 2.96 17.43
CA GLU A 131 -3.72 4.17 16.71
C GLU A 131 -2.75 5.34 16.81
N LYS A 132 -2.14 5.54 17.98
CA LYS A 132 -1.11 6.56 18.17
C LYS A 132 0.19 6.15 17.48
N PHE A 133 0.55 4.87 17.53
CA PHE A 133 1.80 4.37 16.94
C PHE A 133 1.82 4.51 15.42
N VAL A 134 0.73 4.17 14.74
CA VAL A 134 0.65 4.26 13.28
C VAL A 134 0.79 5.70 12.75
N LEU A 135 0.42 6.69 13.57
CA LEU A 135 0.58 8.11 13.26
C LEU A 135 1.97 8.68 13.62
N GLN A 136 2.85 7.88 14.23
CA GLN A 136 4.23 8.30 14.49
C GLN A 136 5.12 8.07 13.27
N LYS A 137 6.16 8.89 13.16
CA LYS A 137 7.22 8.71 12.17
C LYS A 137 8.09 7.50 12.51
N PHE A 138 8.64 6.88 11.48
CA PHE A 138 9.72 5.90 11.66
C PHE A 138 10.94 6.58 12.31
N SER A 139 11.63 5.88 13.20
CA SER A 139 12.98 6.25 13.62
C SER A 139 13.96 6.13 12.43
N LYS A 140 15.16 6.69 12.56
CA LYS A 140 16.18 6.61 11.50
C LYS A 140 16.55 5.17 11.13
N GLU A 141 16.57 4.25 12.10
CA GLU A 141 16.89 2.84 11.86
C GLU A 141 15.74 2.09 11.21
N GLU A 142 14.51 2.34 11.68
CA GLU A 142 13.30 1.80 11.05
C GLU A 142 13.15 2.33 9.63
N GLN A 143 13.45 3.61 9.37
CA GLN A 143 13.39 4.20 8.04
C GLN A 143 14.33 3.49 7.07
N LYS A 144 15.58 3.23 7.46
CA LYS A 144 16.51 2.42 6.64
C LYS A 144 15.99 1.01 6.36
N THR A 145 15.26 0.44 7.32
CA THR A 145 14.64 -0.89 7.16
C THR A 145 13.49 -0.82 6.16
N ILE A 146 12.63 0.20 6.26
CA ILE A 146 11.53 0.43 5.31
C ILE A 146 12.05 0.71 3.91
N GLU A 147 13.09 1.53 3.75
CA GLU A 147 13.72 1.78 2.45
C GLU A 147 14.20 0.48 1.78
N LYS A 148 14.76 -0.46 2.55
CA LYS A 148 15.11 -1.80 2.04
C LYS A 148 13.88 -2.63 1.66
N VAL A 149 12.82 -2.60 2.47
CA VAL A 149 11.56 -3.29 2.17
C VAL A 149 10.96 -2.76 0.88
N ILE A 150 10.90 -1.44 0.71
CA ILE A 150 10.38 -0.80 -0.50
C ILE A 150 11.22 -1.24 -1.70
N LYS A 151 12.56 -1.20 -1.61
CA LYS A 151 13.43 -1.65 -2.70
C LYS A 151 13.19 -3.11 -3.09
N ASN A 152 13.06 -4.01 -2.12
CA ASN A 152 12.79 -5.43 -2.39
C ASN A 152 11.39 -5.63 -3.00
N LEU A 153 10.41 -4.88 -2.51
CA LEU A 153 9.05 -4.90 -3.05
C LEU A 153 9.01 -4.41 -4.51
N LEU A 154 9.76 -3.37 -4.86
CA LEU A 154 9.86 -2.89 -6.25
C LEU A 154 10.33 -4.01 -7.18
N GLN A 155 11.37 -4.74 -6.79
CA GLN A 155 11.90 -5.87 -7.57
C GLN A 155 10.89 -7.01 -7.71
N GLU A 156 10.15 -7.33 -6.64
CA GLU A 156 9.09 -8.35 -6.65
C GLU A 156 7.93 -7.92 -7.56
N ILE A 157 7.52 -6.64 -7.49
CA ILE A 157 6.50 -6.09 -8.37
C ILE A 157 6.98 -6.20 -9.81
N GLU A 158 8.16 -5.68 -10.15
CA GLU A 158 8.77 -5.74 -11.49
C GLU A 158 8.81 -7.15 -12.06
N THR A 159 9.27 -8.13 -11.28
CA THR A 159 9.31 -9.54 -11.68
C THR A 159 7.91 -10.05 -12.03
N ARG A 160 6.92 -9.77 -11.18
CA ARG A 160 5.52 -10.12 -11.47
C ARG A 160 4.97 -9.38 -12.69
N LEU A 161 5.40 -8.14 -12.97
CA LEU A 161 4.99 -7.41 -14.17
C LEU A 161 5.45 -8.13 -15.44
N VAL A 162 6.68 -8.64 -15.45
CA VAL A 162 7.22 -9.42 -16.57
C VAL A 162 6.39 -10.69 -16.77
N ASP A 163 6.10 -11.43 -15.69
CA ASP A 163 5.30 -12.66 -15.77
C ASP A 163 3.88 -12.40 -16.29
N PHE A 164 3.23 -11.31 -15.85
CA PHE A 164 1.90 -10.93 -16.33
C PHE A 164 1.88 -10.56 -17.82
N ARG A 165 2.97 -9.97 -18.33
CA ARG A 165 3.13 -9.64 -19.77
C ARG A 165 3.40 -10.87 -20.63
N SER A 166 4.04 -11.91 -20.08
CA SER A 166 4.35 -13.15 -20.81
C SER A 166 3.18 -14.13 -20.88
N GLN A 167 2.08 -13.88 -20.15
CA GLN A 167 0.87 -14.72 -20.12
C GLN A 167 -0.33 -14.10 -20.86
N GLN A 168 -0.12 -12.98 -21.56
CA GLN A 168 -1.04 -12.36 -22.52
C GLN A 168 -0.48 -12.53 -23.92
#